data_AF-A0A1H9JDH7-F1
#
_entry.id   AF-A0A1H9JDH7-F1
#
_cell.length_a   1.000
_cell.length_b   1.000
_cell.length_c   1.000
_cell.angle_alpha   90.00
_cell.angle_beta   90.00
_cell.angle_gamma   90.00
#
_symmetry.space_group_name_H-M   'P 1'
#
loop_
_entity.id
_entity.type
_entity.pdbx_description
1 polymer ?
#
loop_
_entity_poly.entity_id
_entity_poly.type
_entity_poly.pdbx_seq_one_letter_code
_entity_poly.pdbx_strand_id
1 'polypeptide(L)'
;MRHLFLFCLLVLSVPVFAQSLNEYEAPTAEHQLISGTNIYMVPPLGFELTEQFKGFQNPTDATSMIMVISIPGPFDQITAGFAEETMAARGMKLLGKEKTTVNGKEGLLIEMDQDANGMTFTKSILIYGDAAETTMINGVALKDSVALFGRIKESVHSTLFSEKVEVDPRAELSFEVDETAGNLQFVSVMGNAIMLNRDGKIPTESEDKLNLIIDRSYADQDFADRKAFTLKRLAQFPGGYKIASEDFPREVSLAGLNGYELLAGKADEEELHLIILFEEDGGYFIIAGMYSPESEQAKTDFRAIMNTFKQR
;
A
#
# COMPACT_ATOMS: atom_id res chain seq x y z
N MET A 1 67.85 10.34 -26.61
CA MET A 1 66.58 11.04 -26.32
C MET A 1 65.55 10.53 -27.31
N ARG A 2 64.40 9.95 -27.00
CA ARG A 2 63.62 9.77 -25.77
C ARG A 2 62.53 8.76 -26.20
N HIS A 3 62.56 7.51 -25.72
CA HIS A 3 61.51 6.54 -26.00
C HIS A 3 60.25 6.96 -25.23
N LEU A 4 59.23 7.41 -25.95
CA LEU A 4 57.93 7.78 -25.39
C LEU A 4 57.08 6.50 -25.30
N PHE A 5 57.07 5.89 -24.12
CA PHE A 5 56.14 4.80 -23.78
C PHE A 5 54.72 5.41 -23.70
N LEU A 6 53.88 5.12 -24.69
CA LEU A 6 52.47 5.46 -24.67
C LEU A 6 51.74 4.37 -23.85
N PHE A 7 51.44 4.67 -22.59
CA PHE A 7 50.67 3.79 -21.71
C PHE A 7 49.18 3.95 -22.07
N CYS A 8 48.62 2.99 -22.81
CA CYS A 8 47.20 2.97 -23.15
C CYS A 8 46.44 2.43 -21.92
N LEU A 9 45.79 3.32 -21.16
CA LEU A 9 44.95 2.95 -20.02
C LEU A 9 43.61 2.42 -20.56
N LEU A 10 43.48 1.10 -20.62
CA LEU A 10 42.25 0.43 -21.02
C LEU A 10 41.28 0.48 -19.83
N VAL A 11 40.33 1.43 -19.86
CA VAL A 11 39.25 1.51 -18.87
C VAL A 11 38.25 0.40 -19.21
N LEU A 12 38.41 -0.75 -18.57
CA LEU A 12 37.41 -1.82 -18.55
C LEU A 12 36.21 -1.31 -17.75
N SER A 13 35.15 -0.87 -18.43
CA SER A 13 33.84 -0.67 -17.82
C SER A 13 33.26 -2.02 -17.47
N VAL A 14 33.49 -2.49 -16.24
CA VAL A 14 32.78 -3.64 -15.70
C VAL A 14 31.32 -3.21 -15.53
N PRO A 15 30.34 -3.86 -16.21
CA PRO A 15 28.95 -3.59 -15.93
C PRO A 15 28.68 -3.93 -14.46
N VAL A 16 28.28 -2.92 -13.68
CA VAL A 16 27.78 -3.10 -12.31
C VAL A 16 26.42 -3.78 -12.43
N PHE A 17 26.43 -5.11 -12.45
CA PHE A 17 25.19 -5.88 -12.31
C PHE A 17 24.67 -5.70 -10.88
N ALA A 18 23.37 -5.48 -10.75
CA ALA A 18 22.71 -5.44 -9.45
C ALA A 18 22.98 -6.76 -8.70
N GLN A 19 23.34 -6.67 -7.42
CA GLN A 19 23.62 -7.84 -6.60
C GLN A 19 22.30 -8.52 -6.21
N SER A 20 22.27 -9.85 -6.22
CA SER A 20 21.12 -10.59 -5.69
C SER A 20 20.92 -10.24 -4.21
N LEU A 21 19.68 -10.05 -3.78
CA LEU A 21 19.35 -9.74 -2.39
C LEU A 21 19.86 -10.83 -1.44
N ASN A 22 19.72 -12.08 -1.88
CA ASN A 22 20.16 -13.30 -1.19
C ASN A 22 20.39 -14.43 -2.22
N GLU A 23 20.79 -15.61 -1.74
CA GLU A 23 21.08 -16.79 -2.55
C GLU A 23 19.99 -17.88 -2.45
N TYR A 24 18.78 -17.56 -1.95
CA TYR A 24 17.73 -18.56 -1.80
C TYR A 24 17.07 -18.91 -3.14
N GLU A 25 17.14 -20.20 -3.50
CA GLU A 25 16.41 -20.75 -4.66
C GLU A 25 15.05 -21.37 -4.26
N ALA A 26 14.89 -21.72 -2.97
CA ALA A 26 13.67 -22.31 -2.42
C ALA A 26 13.54 -21.99 -0.92
N PRO A 27 12.31 -22.05 -0.35
CA PRO A 27 12.12 -21.77 1.07
C PRO A 27 12.83 -22.80 1.94
N THR A 28 13.49 -22.34 3.01
CA THR A 28 14.01 -23.21 4.07
C THR A 28 12.92 -23.53 5.10
N ALA A 29 13.22 -24.41 6.06
CA ALA A 29 12.30 -24.70 7.18
C ALA A 29 12.04 -23.47 8.09
N GLU A 30 12.85 -22.43 7.99
CA GLU A 30 12.71 -21.19 8.77
C GLU A 30 11.81 -20.16 8.07
N HIS A 31 11.59 -20.34 6.77
CA HIS A 31 10.73 -19.44 6.00
C HIS A 31 9.26 -19.73 6.29
N GLN A 32 8.48 -18.66 6.40
CA GLN A 32 7.03 -18.72 6.47
C GLN A 32 6.45 -18.02 5.24
N LEU A 33 5.38 -18.60 4.68
CA LEU A 33 4.59 -17.94 3.65
C LEU A 33 3.77 -16.82 4.29
N ILE A 34 3.87 -15.61 3.76
CA ILE A 34 3.02 -14.50 4.19
C ILE A 34 1.63 -14.70 3.58
N SER A 35 0.62 -14.87 4.43
CA SER A 35 -0.77 -15.12 4.01
C SER A 35 -1.26 -14.08 2.98
N GLY A 36 -1.98 -14.57 1.96
CA GLY A 36 -2.47 -13.72 0.85
C GLY A 36 -1.39 -13.19 -0.09
N THR A 37 -0.19 -13.78 -0.09
CA THR A 37 0.93 -13.46 -0.99
C THR A 37 1.64 -14.72 -1.50
N ASN A 38 2.62 -14.53 -2.38
CA ASN A 38 3.55 -15.56 -2.84
C ASN A 38 4.97 -15.35 -2.30
N ILE A 39 5.07 -14.68 -1.14
CA ILE A 39 6.34 -14.28 -0.54
C ILE A 39 6.59 -15.14 0.69
N TYR A 40 7.76 -15.78 0.69
CA TYR A 40 8.34 -16.44 1.83
C TYR A 40 9.34 -15.51 2.52
N MET A 41 9.38 -15.56 3.84
CA MET A 41 10.30 -14.76 4.64
C MET A 41 10.62 -15.47 5.94
N VAL A 42 11.85 -15.38 6.42
CA VAL A 42 12.21 -15.75 7.79
C VAL A 42 11.77 -14.59 8.71
N PRO A 43 10.77 -14.77 9.59
CA PRO A 43 10.27 -13.68 10.42
C PRO A 43 11.32 -13.22 11.43
N PRO A 44 11.28 -11.94 11.86
CA PRO A 44 12.14 -11.49 12.93
C PRO A 44 11.84 -12.28 14.20
N LEU A 45 12.85 -12.54 15.03
CA LEU A 45 12.65 -13.28 16.27
C LEU A 45 11.56 -12.64 17.14
N GLY A 46 10.53 -13.42 17.48
CA GLY A 46 9.39 -13.01 18.30
C GLY A 46 8.27 -12.30 17.55
N PHE A 47 8.35 -12.19 16.21
CA PHE A 47 7.24 -11.67 15.40
C PHE A 47 6.29 -12.79 15.01
N GLU A 48 5.03 -12.42 14.82
CA GLU A 48 3.96 -13.33 14.41
C GLU A 48 3.30 -12.79 13.14
N LEU A 49 2.70 -13.68 12.34
CA LEU A 49 1.80 -13.26 11.26
C LEU A 49 0.62 -12.50 11.87
N THR A 50 0.19 -11.43 11.21
CA THR A 50 -0.95 -10.63 11.66
C THR A 50 -2.12 -10.76 10.69
N GLU A 51 -3.34 -10.71 11.24
CA GLU A 51 -4.59 -10.67 10.46
C GLU A 51 -4.95 -9.23 10.02
N GLN A 52 -4.22 -8.22 10.52
CA GLN A 52 -4.51 -6.81 10.24
C GLN A 52 -3.94 -6.32 8.91
N PHE A 53 -2.91 -6.98 8.39
CA PHE A 53 -2.27 -6.68 7.12
C PHE A 53 -1.39 -7.85 6.69
N LYS A 54 -1.01 -7.89 5.41
CA LYS A 54 -0.11 -8.92 4.90
C LYS A 54 1.30 -8.71 5.45
N GLY A 55 1.73 -9.55 6.40
CA GLY A 55 3.09 -9.50 6.94
C GLY A 55 3.19 -9.95 8.39
N PHE A 56 4.16 -9.39 9.11
CA PHE A 56 4.49 -9.78 10.48
C PHE A 56 4.46 -8.57 11.43
N GLN A 57 4.11 -8.80 12.69
CA GLN A 57 4.14 -7.77 13.73
C GLN A 57 4.73 -8.31 15.03
N ASN A 58 5.39 -7.44 15.79
CA ASN A 58 5.78 -7.76 17.16
C ASN A 58 4.53 -7.71 18.07
N PRO A 59 4.15 -8.80 18.75
CA PRO A 59 2.95 -8.84 19.58
C PRO A 59 3.04 -7.94 20.82
N THR A 60 4.25 -7.53 21.20
CA THR A 60 4.52 -6.65 22.37
C THR A 60 4.92 -5.23 22.00
N ASP A 61 5.09 -4.94 20.70
CA ASP A 61 5.47 -3.64 20.19
C ASP A 61 4.79 -3.38 18.83
N ALA A 62 3.61 -2.79 18.87
CA ALA A 62 2.82 -2.49 17.67
C ALA A 62 3.52 -1.51 16.71
N THR A 63 4.59 -0.82 17.14
CA THR A 63 5.37 0.10 16.29
C THR A 63 6.40 -0.61 15.41
N SER A 64 6.60 -1.92 15.64
CA SER A 64 7.57 -2.74 14.95
C SER A 64 6.89 -3.83 14.12
N MET A 65 7.01 -3.73 12.79
CA MET A 65 6.28 -4.59 11.85
C MET A 65 7.01 -4.73 10.52
N ILE A 66 6.62 -5.74 9.73
CA ILE A 66 6.93 -5.89 8.31
C ILE A 66 5.62 -5.97 7.57
N MET A 67 5.38 -5.07 6.62
CA MET A 67 4.17 -5.02 5.82
C MET A 67 4.50 -5.23 4.33
N VAL A 68 3.70 -6.06 3.66
CA VAL A 68 3.77 -6.32 2.23
C VAL A 68 2.59 -5.65 1.53
N ILE A 69 2.89 -4.88 0.48
CA ILE A 69 1.91 -4.20 -0.35
C ILE A 69 2.22 -4.46 -1.82
N SER A 70 1.21 -4.92 -2.55
CA SER A 70 1.20 -4.89 -4.02
C SER A 70 0.65 -3.54 -4.48
N ILE A 71 1.35 -2.90 -5.40
CA ILE A 71 0.99 -1.62 -6.00
C ILE A 71 0.86 -1.84 -7.50
N PRO A 72 -0.32 -1.59 -8.09
CA PRO A 72 -0.47 -1.61 -9.53
C PRO A 72 0.39 -0.52 -10.18
N GLY A 73 1.10 -0.90 -11.23
CA GLY A 73 1.88 0.01 -12.04
C GLY A 73 3.37 -0.33 -12.08
N PRO A 74 4.09 0.32 -13.00
CA PRO A 74 5.45 -0.08 -13.35
C PRO A 74 6.45 0.21 -12.23
N PHE A 75 7.35 -0.74 -11.99
CA PHE A 75 8.46 -0.64 -11.02
C PHE A 75 9.22 0.68 -11.13
N ASP A 76 9.61 1.10 -12.33
CA ASP A 76 10.36 2.33 -12.55
C ASP A 76 9.60 3.59 -12.13
N GLN A 77 8.28 3.62 -12.34
CA GLN A 77 7.44 4.76 -11.96
C GLN A 77 7.24 4.83 -10.45
N ILE A 78 7.00 3.69 -9.80
CA ILE A 78 6.82 3.62 -8.35
C ILE A 78 8.14 3.97 -7.63
N THR A 79 9.26 3.43 -8.09
CA THR A 79 10.58 3.68 -7.46
C THR A 79 11.11 5.09 -7.70
N ALA A 80 10.64 5.81 -8.74
CA ALA A 80 10.94 7.23 -8.93
C ALA A 80 10.45 8.10 -7.76
N GLY A 81 9.41 7.65 -7.04
CA GLY A 81 8.93 8.28 -5.81
C GLY A 81 9.95 8.28 -4.65
N PHE A 82 10.99 7.45 -4.76
CA PHE A 82 12.07 7.33 -3.78
C PHE A 82 13.37 8.01 -4.26
N ALA A 83 13.28 9.03 -5.11
CA ALA A 83 14.38 9.95 -5.33
C ALA A 83 14.64 10.76 -4.05
N GLU A 84 15.91 11.04 -3.74
CA GLU A 84 16.32 11.70 -2.49
C GLU A 84 15.60 13.04 -2.26
N GLU A 85 15.49 13.87 -3.30
CA GLU A 85 14.77 15.15 -3.24
C GLU A 85 13.27 14.96 -2.94
N THR A 86 12.62 14.00 -3.61
CA THR A 86 11.21 13.66 -3.37
C THR A 86 10.99 13.15 -1.94
N MET A 87 11.93 12.37 -1.42
CA MET A 87 11.88 11.85 -0.05
C MET A 87 12.05 12.96 0.98
N ALA A 88 13.04 13.82 0.79
CA ALA A 88 13.30 14.97 1.66
C ALA A 88 12.10 15.93 1.72
N ALA A 89 11.47 16.21 0.57
CA ALA A 89 10.26 17.05 0.50
C ALA A 89 9.07 16.49 1.30
N ARG A 90 9.08 15.18 1.59
CA ARG A 90 8.06 14.47 2.37
C ARG A 90 8.50 14.20 3.82
N GLY A 91 9.58 14.84 4.29
CA GLY A 91 10.09 14.66 5.65
C GLY A 91 10.76 13.31 5.88
N MET A 92 11.26 12.66 4.83
CA MET A 92 12.00 11.40 4.92
C MET A 92 13.48 11.65 4.69
N LYS A 93 14.33 11.04 5.51
CA LYS A 93 15.78 11.14 5.42
C LYS A 93 16.34 9.82 4.89
N LEU A 94 16.91 9.84 3.69
CA LEU A 94 17.58 8.68 3.10
C LEU A 94 18.86 8.33 3.88
N LEU A 95 19.03 7.05 4.22
CA LEU A 95 20.22 6.48 4.87
C LEU A 95 21.04 5.64 3.90
N GLY A 96 20.36 4.87 3.04
CA GLY A 96 20.98 4.00 2.05
C GLY A 96 20.01 3.67 0.93
N LYS A 97 20.54 3.46 -0.28
CA LYS A 97 19.79 3.06 -1.46
C LYS A 97 20.66 2.21 -2.36
N GLU A 98 20.24 0.99 -2.64
CA GLU A 98 20.96 0.05 -3.48
C GLU A 98 20.05 -0.65 -4.47
N LYS A 99 20.55 -0.84 -5.71
CA LYS A 99 19.89 -1.70 -6.68
C LYS A 99 20.18 -3.15 -6.33
N THR A 100 19.16 -3.99 -6.37
CA THR A 100 19.25 -5.41 -6.07
C THR A 100 18.43 -6.23 -7.07
N THR A 101 18.42 -7.55 -6.92
CA THR A 101 17.46 -8.42 -7.58
C THR A 101 16.81 -9.37 -6.57
N VAL A 102 15.53 -9.66 -6.76
CA VAL A 102 14.76 -10.62 -5.95
C VAL A 102 14.32 -11.75 -6.85
N ASN A 103 14.94 -12.92 -6.72
CA ASN A 103 14.70 -14.09 -7.58
C ASN A 103 14.72 -13.75 -9.09
N GLY A 104 15.66 -12.89 -9.50
CA GLY A 104 15.83 -12.47 -10.89
C GLY A 104 14.99 -11.28 -11.34
N LYS A 105 14.06 -10.77 -10.52
CA LYS A 105 13.34 -9.51 -10.77
C LYS A 105 14.19 -8.32 -10.35
N GLU A 106 14.08 -7.20 -11.07
CA GLU A 106 14.73 -5.95 -10.67
C GLU A 106 14.17 -5.47 -9.32
N GLY A 107 15.06 -5.02 -8.45
CA GLY A 107 14.68 -4.54 -7.14
C GLY A 107 15.51 -3.34 -6.66
N LEU A 108 15.00 -2.71 -5.62
CA LEU A 108 15.58 -1.57 -4.95
C LEU A 108 15.43 -1.77 -3.44
N LEU A 109 16.55 -1.77 -2.71
CA LEU A 109 16.55 -1.75 -1.26
C LEU A 109 16.85 -0.32 -0.78
N ILE A 110 16.06 0.16 0.16
CA ILE A 110 16.13 1.51 0.70
C ILE A 110 16.12 1.45 2.21
N GLU A 111 17.02 2.20 2.83
CA GLU A 111 16.98 2.49 4.25
C GLU A 111 16.73 3.98 4.46
N MET A 112 15.80 4.33 5.35
CA MET A 112 15.45 5.72 5.62
C MET A 112 14.93 5.93 7.03
N ASP A 113 15.05 7.15 7.53
CA ASP A 113 14.32 7.64 8.70
C ASP A 113 13.07 8.43 8.25
N GLN A 114 11.99 8.34 9.01
CA GLN A 114 10.76 9.11 8.82
C GLN A 114 10.19 9.57 10.16
N ASP A 115 9.89 10.85 10.28
CA ASP A 115 9.18 11.41 11.43
C ASP A 115 7.66 11.30 11.25
N ALA A 116 6.98 10.72 12.24
CA ALA A 116 5.52 10.61 12.26
C ALA A 116 5.00 10.59 13.71
N ASN A 117 3.92 11.32 13.99
CA ASN A 117 3.26 11.35 15.31
C ASN A 117 4.22 11.63 16.48
N GLY A 118 5.25 12.46 16.27
CA GLY A 118 6.25 12.80 17.30
C GLY A 118 7.30 11.71 17.56
N MET A 119 7.32 10.64 16.77
CA MET A 119 8.31 9.57 16.81
C MET A 119 9.12 9.54 15.53
N THR A 120 10.38 9.10 15.62
CA THR A 120 11.21 8.83 14.44
C THR A 120 11.28 7.32 14.22
N PHE A 121 10.87 6.89 13.04
CA PHE A 121 10.90 5.52 12.60
C PHE A 121 12.07 5.30 11.65
N THR A 122 12.75 4.17 11.76
CA THR A 122 13.72 3.71 10.76
C THR A 122 13.10 2.57 9.97
N LYS A 123 13.28 2.61 8.65
CA LYS A 123 12.64 1.70 7.69
C LYS A 123 13.67 1.01 6.81
N SER A 124 13.43 -0.26 6.53
CA SER A 124 14.09 -1.07 5.50
C SER A 124 13.04 -1.48 4.48
N ILE A 125 13.10 -0.91 3.28
CA ILE A 125 12.10 -1.08 2.23
C ILE A 125 12.73 -1.82 1.06
N LEU A 126 12.24 -3.02 0.79
CA LEU A 126 12.54 -3.76 -0.43
C LEU A 126 11.41 -3.55 -1.43
N ILE A 127 11.75 -3.13 -2.63
CA ILE A 127 10.81 -2.92 -3.73
C ILE A 127 11.28 -3.79 -4.88
N TYR A 128 10.39 -4.55 -5.51
CA TYR A 128 10.68 -5.28 -6.74
C TYR A 128 9.42 -5.35 -7.61
N GLY A 129 9.57 -5.57 -8.90
CA GLY A 129 8.41 -5.61 -9.78
C GLY A 129 8.76 -5.68 -11.26
N ASP A 130 7.77 -5.41 -12.09
CA ASP A 130 7.90 -5.34 -13.53
C ASP A 130 7.08 -4.16 -14.10
N ALA A 131 6.73 -4.22 -15.39
CA ALA A 131 5.98 -3.16 -16.05
C ALA A 131 4.49 -3.10 -15.65
N ALA A 132 3.96 -4.12 -14.99
CA ALA A 132 2.55 -4.24 -14.62
C ALA A 132 2.32 -4.04 -13.11
N GLU A 133 3.18 -4.63 -12.27
CA GLU A 133 3.00 -4.64 -10.82
C GLU A 133 4.31 -4.38 -10.08
N THR A 134 4.21 -3.68 -8.95
CA THR A 134 5.31 -3.45 -8.01
C THR A 134 4.93 -3.98 -6.63
N THR A 135 5.77 -4.84 -6.07
CA THR A 135 5.69 -5.26 -4.66
C THR A 135 6.60 -4.40 -3.80
N MET A 136 6.10 -3.97 -2.65
CA MET A 136 6.85 -3.26 -1.62
C MET A 136 6.75 -3.98 -0.28
N ILE A 137 7.89 -4.29 0.30
CA ILE A 137 8.04 -4.88 1.63
C ILE A 137 8.67 -3.83 2.53
N ASN A 138 7.90 -3.33 3.50
CA ASN A 138 8.29 -2.25 4.39
C ASN A 138 8.48 -2.78 5.81
N GLY A 139 9.72 -2.98 6.22
CA GLY A 139 10.10 -3.26 7.60
C GLY A 139 10.32 -1.96 8.37
N VAL A 140 9.72 -1.82 9.55
CA VAL A 140 9.76 -0.59 10.35
C VAL A 140 9.93 -0.89 11.83
N ALA A 141 10.69 -0.04 12.52
CA ALA A 141 10.75 0.05 13.98
C ALA A 141 11.04 1.49 14.41
N LEU A 142 10.91 1.77 15.70
CA LEU A 142 11.43 3.02 16.28
C LEU A 142 12.95 3.11 16.09
N LYS A 143 13.44 4.31 15.78
CA LYS A 143 14.86 4.55 15.47
C LYS A 143 15.82 4.11 16.58
N ASP A 144 15.43 4.27 17.84
CA ASP A 144 16.26 3.90 18.99
C ASP A 144 16.29 2.38 19.23
N SER A 145 15.42 1.60 18.57
CA SER A 145 15.34 0.14 18.65
C SER A 145 16.34 -0.56 17.72
N VAL A 146 17.61 -0.17 17.77
CA VAL A 146 18.67 -0.58 16.80
C VAL A 146 18.78 -2.09 16.62
N ALA A 147 18.82 -2.86 17.72
CA ALA A 147 18.96 -4.31 17.65
C ALA A 147 17.72 -5.01 17.07
N LEU A 148 16.54 -4.44 17.31
CA LEU A 148 15.30 -4.94 16.73
C LEU A 148 15.23 -4.61 15.24
N PHE A 149 15.60 -3.40 14.85
CA PHE A 149 15.68 -3.01 13.45
C PHE A 149 16.67 -3.87 12.67
N GLY A 150 17.80 -4.25 13.27
CA GLY A 150 18.74 -5.22 12.68
C GLY A 150 18.07 -6.55 12.32
N ARG A 151 17.25 -7.12 13.21
CA ARG A 151 16.49 -8.35 12.93
C ARG A 151 15.43 -8.16 11.84
N ILE A 152 14.75 -7.02 11.84
CA ILE A 152 13.79 -6.68 10.78
C ILE A 152 14.47 -6.61 9.42
N LYS A 153 15.65 -5.99 9.36
CA LYS A 153 16.46 -5.93 8.14
C LYS A 153 16.86 -7.33 7.67
N GLU A 154 17.38 -8.18 8.55
CA GLU A 154 17.70 -9.57 8.23
C GLU A 154 16.50 -10.31 7.62
N SER A 155 15.31 -10.14 8.18
CA SER A 155 14.08 -10.70 7.63
C SER A 155 13.74 -10.14 6.25
N VAL A 156 13.83 -8.82 6.03
CA VAL A 156 13.62 -8.24 4.69
C VAL A 156 14.62 -8.82 3.68
N HIS A 157 15.88 -9.02 4.06
CA HIS A 157 16.90 -9.67 3.22
C HIS A 157 16.62 -11.15 2.95
N SER A 158 15.87 -11.83 3.82
CA SER A 158 15.45 -13.22 3.63
C SER A 158 14.26 -13.40 2.67
N THR A 159 13.78 -12.31 2.05
CA THR A 159 12.65 -12.37 1.11
C THR A 159 12.93 -13.35 -0.02
N LEU A 160 11.98 -14.25 -0.24
CA LEU A 160 11.96 -15.19 -1.35
C LEU A 160 10.60 -15.15 -2.05
N PHE A 161 10.61 -14.82 -3.33
CA PHE A 161 9.41 -14.79 -4.18
C PHE A 161 9.21 -16.13 -4.90
N SER A 162 7.98 -16.65 -4.93
CA SER A 162 7.66 -17.93 -5.58
C SER A 162 6.52 -17.83 -6.60
N GLU A 163 6.83 -17.98 -7.88
CA GLU A 163 5.82 -18.04 -8.96
C GLU A 163 4.90 -19.29 -8.90
N LYS A 164 5.25 -20.27 -8.06
CA LYS A 164 4.50 -21.52 -7.92
C LYS A 164 3.30 -21.39 -6.98
N VAL A 165 3.23 -20.33 -6.20
CA VAL A 165 2.13 -20.06 -5.28
C VAL A 165 1.07 -19.28 -6.04
N GLU A 166 -0.06 -19.91 -6.31
CA GLU A 166 -1.25 -19.21 -6.79
C GLU A 166 -1.85 -18.42 -5.62
N VAL A 167 -2.08 -17.13 -5.84
CA VAL A 167 -2.57 -16.20 -4.83
C VAL A 167 -3.90 -15.66 -5.31
N ASP A 168 -4.96 -15.80 -4.52
CA ASP A 168 -6.14 -14.95 -4.66
C ASP A 168 -5.90 -13.66 -3.87
N PRO A 169 -5.74 -12.49 -4.53
CA PRO A 169 -5.52 -11.23 -3.83
C PRO A 169 -6.64 -10.87 -2.83
N ARG A 170 -7.85 -11.42 -3.01
CA ARG A 170 -9.05 -11.14 -2.21
C ARG A 170 -9.28 -12.10 -1.05
N ALA A 171 -8.53 -13.20 -0.97
CA ALA A 171 -8.77 -14.25 0.03
C ALA A 171 -8.74 -13.71 1.47
N GLU A 172 -7.86 -12.74 1.73
CA GLU A 172 -7.67 -12.15 3.07
C GLU A 172 -8.52 -10.89 3.32
N LEU A 173 -9.37 -10.47 2.37
CA LEU A 173 -10.29 -9.36 2.61
C LEU A 173 -11.38 -9.79 3.59
N SER A 174 -11.59 -8.99 4.64
CA SER A 174 -12.60 -9.22 5.69
C SER A 174 -13.99 -8.68 5.31
N PHE A 175 -14.20 -8.42 4.04
CA PHE A 175 -15.46 -7.93 3.48
C PHE A 175 -15.61 -8.39 2.04
N GLU A 176 -16.80 -8.23 1.51
CA GLU A 176 -17.09 -8.45 0.09
C GLU A 176 -18.19 -7.52 -0.42
N VAL A 177 -18.19 -7.36 -1.74
CA VAL A 177 -19.18 -6.61 -2.53
C VAL A 177 -19.47 -7.38 -3.82
N ASP A 178 -20.67 -7.19 -4.38
CA ASP A 178 -21.04 -7.71 -5.69
C ASP A 178 -20.66 -6.69 -6.77
N GLU A 179 -19.53 -6.93 -7.44
CA GLU A 179 -19.01 -6.09 -8.52
C GLU A 179 -20.04 -5.91 -9.67
N THR A 180 -20.91 -6.91 -9.88
CA THR A 180 -21.91 -6.87 -10.96
C THR A 180 -23.05 -5.88 -10.70
N ALA A 181 -23.35 -5.61 -9.42
CA ALA A 181 -24.39 -4.66 -9.03
C ALA A 181 -24.07 -3.22 -9.45
N GLY A 182 -22.78 -2.88 -9.52
CA GLY A 182 -22.29 -1.57 -9.96
C GLY A 182 -21.67 -1.56 -11.36
N ASN A 183 -21.74 -2.66 -12.12
CA ASN A 183 -21.01 -2.83 -13.38
C ASN A 183 -19.53 -2.39 -13.23
N LEU A 184 -18.87 -2.93 -12.21
CA LEU A 184 -17.46 -2.71 -11.93
C LEU A 184 -16.67 -4.00 -12.19
N GLN A 185 -15.40 -3.81 -12.44
CA GLN A 185 -14.39 -4.84 -12.61
C GLN A 185 -13.32 -4.66 -11.55
N PHE A 186 -12.79 -5.78 -11.09
CA PHE A 186 -11.61 -5.79 -10.27
C PHE A 186 -10.41 -5.14 -10.94
N VAL A 187 -9.73 -4.30 -10.16
CA VAL A 187 -8.46 -3.68 -10.55
C VAL A 187 -7.32 -4.30 -9.76
N SER A 188 -7.36 -4.21 -8.43
CA SER A 188 -6.29 -4.70 -7.56
C SER A 188 -6.68 -4.78 -6.08
N VAL A 189 -5.85 -5.45 -5.28
CA VAL A 189 -5.83 -5.33 -3.82
C VAL A 189 -4.51 -4.67 -3.38
N MET A 190 -4.60 -3.57 -2.65
CA MET A 190 -3.48 -2.81 -2.11
C MET A 190 -3.55 -2.79 -0.57
N GLY A 191 -2.78 -3.65 0.08
CA GLY A 191 -2.92 -3.87 1.52
C GLY A 191 -4.28 -4.52 1.82
N ASN A 192 -5.13 -3.81 2.58
CA ASN A 192 -6.51 -4.24 2.88
C ASN A 192 -7.55 -3.57 1.97
N ALA A 193 -7.11 -2.74 1.03
CA ALA A 193 -7.98 -2.02 0.13
C ALA A 193 -8.23 -2.81 -1.15
N ILE A 194 -9.49 -2.92 -1.58
CA ILE A 194 -9.83 -3.32 -2.95
C ILE A 194 -10.09 -2.08 -3.79
N MET A 195 -9.59 -2.08 -5.02
CA MET A 195 -9.90 -1.08 -6.04
C MET A 195 -10.72 -1.73 -7.16
N LEU A 196 -11.83 -1.08 -7.51
CA LEU A 196 -12.76 -1.49 -8.55
C LEU A 196 -13.02 -0.29 -9.48
N ASN A 197 -13.18 -0.52 -10.78
CA ASN A 197 -13.62 0.52 -11.72
C ASN A 197 -14.26 -0.12 -12.97
N ARG A 198 -14.60 0.67 -13.99
CA ARG A 198 -15.33 0.17 -15.17
C ARG A 198 -14.54 -0.81 -16.04
N ASP A 199 -13.22 -0.68 -16.10
CA ASP A 199 -12.39 -1.23 -17.17
C ASP A 199 -11.13 -1.98 -16.72
N GLY A 200 -10.92 -2.11 -15.40
CA GLY A 200 -9.75 -2.78 -14.83
C GLY A 200 -8.44 -2.00 -15.01
N LYS A 201 -8.48 -0.74 -15.44
CA LYS A 201 -7.28 0.05 -15.80
C LYS A 201 -6.96 1.12 -14.78
N ILE A 202 -5.67 1.44 -14.64
CA ILE A 202 -5.20 2.58 -13.83
C ILE A 202 -4.35 3.50 -14.71
N PRO A 203 -4.73 4.78 -14.93
CA PRO A 203 -6.03 5.36 -14.57
C PRO A 203 -7.18 4.77 -15.41
N THR A 204 -8.42 4.88 -14.95
CA THR A 204 -9.58 4.42 -15.74
C THR A 204 -9.79 5.29 -16.99
N GLU A 205 -10.09 4.64 -18.11
CA GLU A 205 -10.39 5.27 -19.39
C GLU A 205 -11.90 5.49 -19.58
N SER A 206 -12.74 4.96 -18.67
CA SER A 206 -14.20 5.15 -18.69
C SER A 206 -14.63 6.63 -18.76
N GLU A 207 -15.78 6.88 -19.38
CA GLU A 207 -16.32 8.24 -19.55
C GLU A 207 -16.76 8.84 -18.20
N ASP A 208 -17.37 8.03 -17.34
CA ASP A 208 -17.85 8.47 -16.03
C ASP A 208 -16.80 8.47 -14.92
N LYS A 209 -15.59 7.96 -15.23
CA LYS A 209 -14.44 7.91 -14.34
C LYS A 209 -14.68 7.22 -13.01
N LEU A 210 -15.69 6.34 -12.91
CA LEU A 210 -16.04 5.68 -11.65
C LEU A 210 -14.89 4.78 -11.18
N ASN A 211 -14.25 5.20 -10.08
CA ASN A 211 -13.32 4.42 -9.29
C ASN A 211 -13.88 4.24 -7.89
N LEU A 212 -13.88 3.01 -7.41
CA LEU A 212 -14.30 2.65 -6.06
C LEU A 212 -13.11 2.04 -5.31
N ILE A 213 -12.87 2.58 -4.12
CA ILE A 213 -11.91 2.03 -3.17
C ILE A 213 -12.68 1.68 -1.90
N ILE A 214 -12.51 0.45 -1.41
CA ILE A 214 -13.00 0.02 -0.10
C ILE A 214 -11.82 -0.51 0.68
N ASP A 215 -11.57 0.04 1.86
CA ASP A 215 -10.46 -0.33 2.73
C ASP A 215 -10.96 -0.49 4.17
N ARG A 216 -10.32 -1.39 4.92
CA ARG A 216 -10.56 -1.60 6.35
C ARG A 216 -9.34 -1.17 7.15
N SER A 217 -9.57 -0.27 8.09
CA SER A 217 -8.59 0.13 9.08
C SER A 217 -8.84 -0.59 10.40
N TYR A 218 -7.82 -1.27 10.91
CA TYR A 218 -7.81 -1.93 12.22
C TYR A 218 -7.35 -0.99 13.35
N ALA A 219 -7.59 0.31 13.21
CA ALA A 219 -7.14 1.28 14.20
C ALA A 219 -7.79 1.03 15.56
N ASP A 220 -6.98 0.63 16.55
CA ASP A 220 -7.36 0.49 17.95
C ASP A 220 -7.46 1.89 18.60
N GLN A 221 -8.48 2.63 18.20
CA GLN A 221 -8.82 3.91 18.80
C GLN A 221 -10.32 4.02 19.00
N ASP A 222 -10.72 4.62 20.11
CA ASP A 222 -12.09 5.05 20.32
C ASP A 222 -12.35 6.34 19.53
N PHE A 223 -13.39 6.32 18.70
CA PHE A 223 -13.80 7.45 17.88
C PHE A 223 -14.84 8.28 18.64
N ALA A 224 -14.39 9.04 19.64
CA ALA A 224 -15.28 9.84 20.49
C ALA A 224 -16.20 10.80 19.68
N ASP A 225 -15.68 11.39 18.59
CA ASP A 225 -16.48 12.16 17.63
C ASP A 225 -16.31 11.57 16.22
N ARG A 226 -17.14 10.60 15.91
CA ARG A 226 -17.20 9.91 14.61
C ARG A 226 -17.47 10.87 13.44
N LYS A 227 -18.28 11.91 13.64
CA LYS A 227 -18.58 12.90 12.60
C LYS A 227 -17.35 13.76 12.28
N ALA A 228 -16.68 14.27 13.32
CA ALA A 228 -15.45 15.04 13.16
C ALA A 228 -14.32 14.18 12.56
N PHE A 229 -14.25 12.89 12.92
CA PHE A 229 -13.30 11.95 12.32
C PHE A 229 -13.51 11.83 10.80
N THR A 230 -14.75 11.63 10.34
CA THR A 230 -15.07 11.55 8.91
C THR A 230 -14.69 12.83 8.17
N LEU A 231 -14.95 14.00 8.74
CA LEU A 231 -14.53 15.29 8.19
C LEU A 231 -13.01 15.44 8.11
N LYS A 232 -12.29 15.00 9.14
CA LYS A 232 -10.82 14.98 9.15
C LYS A 232 -10.29 14.03 8.06
N ARG A 233 -10.96 12.90 7.84
CA ARG A 233 -10.56 11.95 6.80
C ARG A 233 -10.73 12.53 5.40
N LEU A 234 -11.83 13.25 5.13
CA LEU A 234 -12.00 14.01 3.88
C LEU A 234 -10.84 15.00 3.65
N ALA A 235 -10.42 15.74 4.68
CA ALA A 235 -9.32 16.70 4.57
C ALA A 235 -7.94 16.05 4.28
N GLN A 236 -7.80 14.74 4.48
CA GLN A 236 -6.59 13.98 4.14
C GLN A 236 -6.59 13.46 2.69
N PHE A 237 -7.72 13.53 1.98
CA PHE A 237 -7.74 13.14 0.57
C PHE A 237 -6.92 14.14 -0.27
N PRO A 238 -6.05 13.65 -1.16
CA PRO A 238 -5.30 14.53 -2.06
C PRO A 238 -6.27 15.23 -3.01
N GLY A 239 -6.04 16.51 -3.30
CA GLY A 239 -6.85 17.26 -4.27
C GLY A 239 -7.76 18.33 -3.67
N GLY A 240 -7.88 18.40 -2.34
CA GLY A 240 -8.54 19.53 -1.67
C GLY A 240 -10.05 19.59 -1.86
N TYR A 241 -10.72 18.43 -1.76
CA TYR A 241 -12.18 18.31 -1.85
C TYR A 241 -12.89 19.21 -0.84
N LYS A 242 -14.05 19.72 -1.25
CA LYS A 242 -14.95 20.51 -0.41
C LYS A 242 -16.32 19.87 -0.41
N ILE A 243 -16.98 19.90 0.75
CA ILE A 243 -18.33 19.35 0.90
C ILE A 243 -19.28 20.05 -0.09
N ALA A 244 -20.06 19.25 -0.82
CA ALA A 244 -20.89 19.72 -1.93
C ALA A 244 -22.26 20.26 -1.49
N SER A 245 -22.75 19.88 -0.30
CA SER A 245 -24.06 20.31 0.22
C SER A 245 -24.05 20.40 1.75
N GLU A 246 -24.91 21.27 2.30
CA GLU A 246 -25.19 21.37 3.75
C GLU A 246 -25.85 20.10 4.32
N ASP A 247 -26.41 19.24 3.47
CA ASP A 247 -26.97 17.94 3.86
C ASP A 247 -25.91 16.95 4.37
N PHE A 248 -24.62 17.26 4.20
CA PHE A 248 -23.49 16.42 4.60
C PHE A 248 -22.63 17.09 5.70
N PRO A 249 -22.04 16.32 6.64
CA PRO A 249 -22.14 14.87 6.79
C PRO A 249 -23.50 14.43 7.33
N ARG A 250 -24.03 13.32 6.79
CA ARG A 250 -25.24 12.65 7.28
C ARG A 250 -24.94 11.26 7.81
N GLU A 251 -25.77 10.80 8.73
CA GLU A 251 -25.70 9.45 9.26
C GLU A 251 -26.07 8.42 8.19
N VAL A 252 -25.39 7.27 8.22
CA VAL A 252 -25.64 6.15 7.33
C VAL A 252 -25.46 4.83 8.10
N SER A 253 -26.26 3.83 7.72
CA SER A 253 -26.14 2.47 8.23
C SER A 253 -26.05 1.49 7.07
N LEU A 254 -24.99 0.69 7.03
CA LEU A 254 -24.73 -0.31 5.98
C LEU A 254 -24.17 -1.58 6.63
N ALA A 255 -24.69 -2.74 6.25
CA ALA A 255 -24.28 -4.05 6.79
C ALA A 255 -24.29 -4.14 8.33
N GLY A 256 -25.20 -3.42 9.00
CA GLY A 256 -25.27 -3.37 10.47
C GLY A 256 -24.28 -2.42 11.13
N LEU A 257 -23.38 -1.80 10.35
CA LEU A 257 -22.45 -0.78 10.83
C LEU A 257 -23.06 0.61 10.68
N ASN A 258 -22.76 1.48 11.64
CA ASN A 258 -23.18 2.87 11.63
C ASN A 258 -22.00 3.80 11.32
N GLY A 259 -22.27 4.90 10.64
CA GLY A 259 -21.27 5.93 10.43
C GLY A 259 -21.78 7.14 9.68
N TYR A 260 -20.91 7.74 8.86
CA TYR A 260 -21.22 8.99 8.17
C TYR A 260 -20.88 8.92 6.68
N GLU A 261 -21.80 9.44 5.87
CA GLU A 261 -21.64 9.68 4.43
C GLU A 261 -21.31 11.16 4.20
N LEU A 262 -20.47 11.42 3.20
CA LEU A 262 -20.09 12.72 2.70
C LEU A 262 -20.16 12.71 1.18
N LEU A 263 -20.68 13.80 0.62
CA LEU A 263 -20.49 14.14 -0.79
C LEU A 263 -19.61 15.38 -0.87
N ALA A 264 -18.51 15.28 -1.59
CA ALA A 264 -17.55 16.36 -1.76
C ALA A 264 -17.15 16.50 -3.22
N GLY A 265 -16.91 17.72 -3.67
CA GLY A 265 -16.47 18.00 -5.04
C GLY A 265 -15.07 18.62 -5.06
N LYS A 266 -14.37 18.40 -6.16
CA LYS A 266 -13.15 19.11 -6.53
C LYS A 266 -13.40 19.92 -7.79
N ALA A 267 -13.83 21.18 -7.60
CA ALA A 267 -14.27 22.04 -8.70
C ALA A 267 -15.28 21.31 -9.60
N ASP A 268 -15.13 21.39 -10.92
CA ASP A 268 -15.95 20.70 -11.91
C ASP A 268 -15.26 19.42 -12.46
N GLU A 269 -14.20 18.95 -11.80
CA GLU A 269 -13.39 17.82 -12.29
C GLU A 269 -13.91 16.47 -11.80
N GLU A 270 -14.25 16.37 -10.51
CA GLU A 270 -14.53 15.10 -9.86
C GLU A 270 -15.41 15.26 -8.62
N GLU A 271 -16.33 14.32 -8.43
CA GLU A 271 -17.12 14.15 -7.22
C GLU A 271 -16.60 12.94 -6.43
N LEU A 272 -16.40 13.13 -5.13
CA LEU A 272 -16.03 12.13 -4.15
C LEU A 272 -17.22 11.84 -3.25
N HIS A 273 -17.66 10.60 -3.27
CA HIS A 273 -18.59 10.03 -2.33
C HIS A 273 -17.83 9.20 -1.31
N LEU A 274 -17.76 9.70 -0.08
CA LEU A 274 -17.01 9.09 1.01
C LEU A 274 -17.96 8.57 2.10
N ILE A 275 -17.87 7.29 2.41
CA ILE A 275 -18.58 6.66 3.52
C ILE A 275 -17.55 6.11 4.51
N ILE A 276 -17.71 6.45 5.79
CA ILE A 276 -16.97 5.83 6.90
C ILE A 276 -17.96 5.05 7.75
N LEU A 277 -17.72 3.75 7.92
CA LEU A 277 -18.53 2.86 8.78
C LEU A 277 -17.67 2.42 9.97
N PHE A 278 -18.13 2.66 11.19
CA PHE A 278 -17.37 2.37 12.41
C PHE A 278 -17.76 1.02 12.99
N GLU A 279 -16.75 0.27 13.42
CA GLU A 279 -16.93 -1.00 14.14
C GLU A 279 -17.12 -0.73 15.64
N GLU A 280 -17.73 -1.66 16.37
CA GLU A 280 -17.99 -1.51 17.81
C GLU A 280 -16.70 -1.62 18.64
N ASP A 281 -15.81 -2.55 18.27
CA ASP A 281 -14.59 -2.88 19.00
C ASP A 281 -13.35 -2.09 18.51
N GLY A 282 -13.56 -0.96 17.83
CA GLY A 282 -12.50 -0.17 17.18
C GLY A 282 -12.28 -0.58 15.72
N GLY A 283 -11.60 0.29 14.98
CA GLY A 283 -11.49 0.20 13.52
C GLY A 283 -12.67 0.82 12.76
N TYR A 284 -12.53 0.86 11.43
CA TYR A 284 -13.54 1.39 10.52
C TYR A 284 -13.31 0.93 9.09
N PHE A 285 -14.37 0.93 8.29
CA PHE A 285 -14.30 0.86 6.84
C PHE A 285 -14.31 2.26 6.25
N ILE A 286 -13.47 2.48 5.25
CA ILE A 286 -13.53 3.65 4.39
C ILE A 286 -13.90 3.20 2.98
N ILE A 287 -14.95 3.81 2.45
CA ILE A 287 -15.44 3.56 1.12
C ILE A 287 -15.43 4.88 0.37
N ALA A 288 -14.66 4.96 -0.71
CA ALA A 288 -14.53 6.15 -1.55
C ALA A 288 -14.90 5.81 -2.99
N GLY A 289 -15.99 6.42 -3.47
CA GLY A 289 -16.35 6.45 -4.89
C GLY A 289 -15.96 7.79 -5.49
N MET A 290 -15.14 7.79 -6.54
CA MET A 290 -14.75 8.98 -7.29
C MET A 290 -15.27 8.86 -8.71
N TYR A 291 -15.94 9.89 -9.24
CA TYR A 291 -16.53 9.87 -10.57
C TYR A 291 -16.78 11.29 -11.10
N SER A 292 -17.06 11.40 -12.40
CA SER A 292 -17.44 12.65 -13.05
C SER A 292 -18.71 13.25 -12.42
N PRO A 293 -18.74 14.55 -12.04
CA PRO A 293 -19.88 15.16 -11.33
C PRO A 293 -21.24 15.04 -12.05
N GLU A 294 -21.19 15.03 -13.39
CA GLU A 294 -22.36 14.98 -14.28
C GLU A 294 -22.96 13.57 -14.41
N SER A 295 -22.28 12.53 -13.91
CA SER A 295 -22.67 11.14 -14.15
C SER A 295 -23.64 10.62 -13.09
N GLU A 296 -24.94 10.76 -13.36
CA GLU A 296 -26.00 10.15 -12.54
C GLU A 296 -25.95 8.61 -12.56
N GLN A 297 -25.45 8.01 -13.65
CA GLN A 297 -25.26 6.57 -13.72
C GLN A 297 -24.17 6.10 -12.75
N ALA A 298 -23.03 6.80 -12.67
CA ALA A 298 -21.98 6.45 -11.72
C ALA A 298 -22.46 6.55 -10.27
N LYS A 299 -23.25 7.58 -9.94
CA LYS A 299 -23.89 7.71 -8.61
C LYS A 299 -24.82 6.54 -8.31
N THR A 300 -25.63 6.14 -9.29
CA THR A 300 -26.57 5.03 -9.17
C THR A 300 -25.84 3.71 -8.96
N ASP A 301 -24.83 3.43 -9.79
CA ASP A 301 -24.05 2.20 -9.74
C ASP A 301 -23.20 2.10 -8.47
N PHE A 302 -22.59 3.21 -8.04
CA PHE A 302 -21.91 3.29 -6.74
C PHE A 302 -22.87 2.91 -5.60
N ARG A 303 -24.08 3.48 -5.55
CA ARG A 303 -25.06 3.12 -4.52
C ARG A 303 -25.49 1.66 -4.64
N ALA A 304 -25.64 1.14 -5.86
CA ALA A 304 -26.02 -0.25 -6.09
C ALA A 304 -25.00 -1.24 -5.53
N ILE A 305 -23.71 -1.05 -5.81
CA ILE A 305 -22.65 -1.90 -5.23
C ILE A 305 -22.55 -1.72 -3.71
N MET A 306 -22.72 -0.50 -3.17
CA MET A 306 -22.69 -0.28 -1.72
C MET A 306 -23.80 -1.02 -0.97
N ASN A 307 -24.96 -1.21 -1.57
CA ASN A 307 -26.04 -2.00 -0.98
C ASN A 307 -25.71 -3.51 -0.87
N THR A 308 -24.64 -3.96 -1.53
CA THR A 308 -24.18 -5.36 -1.48
C THR A 308 -23.03 -5.58 -0.51
N PHE A 309 -22.48 -4.50 0.06
CA PHE A 309 -21.40 -4.57 1.03
C PHE A 309 -21.80 -5.42 2.24
N LYS A 310 -20.90 -6.32 2.63
CA LYS A 310 -21.01 -7.11 3.85
C LYS A 310 -19.63 -7.44 4.41
N GLN A 311 -19.55 -7.53 5.74
CA GLN A 311 -18.41 -8.10 6.43
C GLN A 311 -18.39 -9.63 6.25
N ARG A 312 -17.21 -10.23 6.31
CA ARG A 312 -17.01 -11.68 6.35
C ARG A 312 -16.87 -12.20 7.77
#